data_AF-A0A392QN19-F1
#
_entry.id   AF-A0A392QN19-F1
#
_cell.length_a   1.000
_cell.length_b   1.000
_cell.length_c   1.000
_cell.angle_alpha   90.00
_cell.angle_beta   90.00
_cell.angle_gamma   90.00
#
_symmetry.space_group_name_H-M   'P 1'
#
loop_
_entity.id
_entity.type
_entity.pdbx_description
1 polymer ?
#
loop_
_entity_poly.entity_id
_entity_poly.type
_entity_poly.pdbx_seq_one_letter_code
_entity_poly.pdbx_strand_id
1 'polypeptide(L)'
;MPRNIAGALKKYNWGALSLDIKLCKTNHPSRSAMRGPGDLQGSFIAEGIIENVAATLSMDVDSVRSINLHTYTSLKEFYDDSCGEPLEYTMPLIWNKLAVSTNYELRVNKVKEFNSINIWKKRGISRVPVLYELNLRPTPGKVSILSDGSVVVEVGGIEL
;
A
#
# COMPACT_ATOMS: atom_id res chain seq x y z
N MET A 1 -12.54 9.47 3.64
CA MET A 1 -11.60 8.71 4.49
C MET A 1 -11.97 7.25 4.68
N PRO A 2 -13.21 6.86 5.05
CA PRO A 2 -13.55 5.43 5.21
C PRO A 2 -13.28 4.58 3.96
N ARG A 3 -13.58 5.12 2.78
CA ARG A 3 -13.23 4.49 1.49
C ARG A 3 -11.74 4.18 1.34
N ASN A 4 -10.86 5.07 1.79
CA ASN A 4 -9.41 4.89 1.67
C ASN A 4 -8.90 3.81 2.63
N ILE A 5 -9.50 3.70 3.82
CA ILE A 5 -9.22 2.59 4.74
C ILE A 5 -9.59 1.27 4.05
N ALA A 6 -10.80 1.16 3.51
CA ALA A 6 -11.22 -0.05 2.78
C ALA A 6 -10.33 -0.34 1.55
N GLY A 7 -9.94 0.70 0.81
CA GLY A 7 -9.02 0.61 -0.33
C GLY A 7 -7.69 -0.03 0.03
N ALA A 8 -7.09 0.33 1.17
CA ALA A 8 -5.82 -0.23 1.62
C ALA A 8 -5.89 -1.74 1.92
N LEU A 9 -7.05 -2.25 2.33
CA LEU A 9 -7.25 -3.69 2.53
C LEU A 9 -7.30 -4.46 1.19
N LYS A 10 -7.67 -3.83 0.08
CA LYS A 10 -7.74 -4.48 -1.25
C LYS A 10 -6.39 -4.99 -1.78
N LYS A 11 -5.28 -4.72 -1.09
CA LYS A 11 -3.96 -5.27 -1.46
C LYS A 11 -3.88 -6.80 -1.33
N TYR A 12 -4.77 -7.40 -0.53
CA TYR A 12 -4.86 -8.84 -0.32
C TYR A 12 -6.22 -9.38 -0.72
N ASN A 13 -6.20 -10.59 -1.27
CA ASN A 13 -7.37 -11.41 -1.52
C ASN A 13 -7.80 -12.07 -0.21
N TRP A 14 -8.82 -11.49 0.43
CA TRP A 14 -9.39 -12.01 1.68
C TRP A 14 -10.43 -13.11 1.47
N GLY A 15 -10.82 -13.40 0.21
CA GLY A 15 -11.95 -14.26 -0.14
C GLY A 15 -13.29 -13.62 0.23
N ALA A 16 -13.61 -13.57 1.52
CA ALA A 16 -14.81 -12.92 2.04
C ALA A 16 -14.42 -11.84 3.07
N LEU A 17 -14.72 -10.58 2.76
CA LEU A 17 -14.41 -9.44 3.62
C LEU A 17 -15.66 -8.59 3.84
N SER A 18 -15.95 -8.26 5.11
CA SER A 18 -16.96 -7.27 5.48
C SER A 18 -16.33 -6.25 6.42
N LEU A 19 -16.59 -4.97 6.16
CA LEU A 19 -16.03 -3.85 6.91
C LEU A 19 -17.15 -2.92 7.37
N ASP A 20 -17.19 -2.64 8.68
CA ASP A 20 -18.02 -1.59 9.28
C ASP A 20 -17.10 -0.52 9.86
N ILE A 21 -17.12 0.68 9.29
CA ILE A 21 -16.24 1.79 9.69
C ILE A 21 -17.10 2.91 10.29
N LYS A 22 -16.90 3.17 11.59
CA LYS A 22 -17.62 4.21 12.33
C LYS A 22 -16.73 5.42 12.59
N LEU A 23 -17.25 6.60 12.24
CA LEU A 23 -16.60 7.87 12.59
C LEU A 23 -17.09 8.32 13.97
N CYS A 24 -16.19 8.26 14.95
CA CYS A 24 -16.51 8.64 16.32
C CYS A 24 -16.27 10.14 16.53
N LYS A 25 -17.35 10.88 16.82
CA LYS A 25 -17.25 12.26 17.31
C LYS A 25 -16.71 12.24 18.74
N THR A 26 -15.70 13.05 19.03
CA THR A 26 -15.09 13.17 20.37
C THR A 26 -14.87 14.62 20.73
N ASN A 27 -14.64 14.92 22.01
CA ASN A 27 -14.35 16.26 22.53
C ASN A 27 -12.86 16.62 22.44
N HIS A 28 -12.15 16.12 21.43
CA HIS A 28 -10.75 16.44 21.14
C HIS A 28 -10.66 17.40 19.93
N PRO A 29 -9.49 18.03 19.69
CA PRO A 29 -9.27 18.80 18.47
C PRO A 29 -9.61 18.00 17.22
N SER A 30 -10.28 18.65 16.25
CA SER A 30 -10.69 18.01 15.00
C SER A 30 -9.48 17.52 14.22
N ARG A 31 -9.48 16.24 13.85
CA ARG A 31 -8.43 15.63 13.03
C ARG A 31 -8.73 15.91 11.56
N SER A 32 -7.70 16.28 10.80
CA SER A 32 -7.79 16.55 9.37
C SER A 32 -6.95 15.55 8.56
N ALA A 33 -6.95 15.70 7.24
CA ALA A 33 -6.12 14.90 6.35
C ALA A 33 -4.63 15.10 6.67
N MET A 34 -3.89 13.99 6.65
CA MET A 34 -2.43 13.92 6.68
C MET A 34 -1.99 13.06 5.49
N ARG A 35 -0.70 13.08 5.13
CA ARG A 35 -0.15 12.30 4.01
C ARG A 35 -0.57 10.82 4.13
N GLY A 36 -1.19 10.28 3.08
CA GLY A 36 -1.81 8.94 3.10
C GLY A 36 -3.14 8.88 3.89
N PRO A 37 -4.11 9.76 3.62
CA PRO A 37 -5.30 9.95 4.47
C PRO A 37 -6.20 8.72 4.47
N GLY A 38 -6.24 7.98 5.58
CA GLY A 38 -7.04 6.75 5.75
C GLY A 38 -6.33 5.49 5.26
N ASP A 39 -5.53 5.59 4.20
CA ASP A 39 -4.82 4.44 3.62
C ASP A 39 -3.77 3.87 4.58
N LEU A 40 -2.97 4.73 5.23
CA LEU A 40 -1.95 4.27 6.16
C LEU A 40 -2.55 3.48 7.32
N GLN A 41 -3.69 3.94 7.85
CA GLN A 41 -4.42 3.26 8.91
C GLN A 41 -4.96 1.92 8.43
N GLY A 42 -5.57 1.87 7.24
CA GLY A 42 -6.06 0.61 6.66
C GLY A 42 -4.94 -0.37 6.34
N SER A 43 -3.82 0.11 5.81
CA SER A 43 -2.62 -0.68 5.54
C SER A 43 -2.05 -1.26 6.82
N PHE A 44 -1.97 -0.49 7.91
CA PHE A 44 -1.52 -0.99 9.21
C PHE A 44 -2.45 -2.10 9.73
N ILE A 45 -3.77 -1.93 9.61
CA ILE A 45 -4.74 -2.96 9.99
C ILE A 45 -4.54 -4.24 9.16
N ALA A 46 -4.42 -4.11 7.83
CA ALA A 46 -4.20 -5.24 6.93
C ALA A 46 -2.93 -6.02 7.28
N GLU A 47 -1.80 -5.33 7.47
CA GLU A 47 -0.54 -5.98 7.86
C GLU A 47 -0.63 -6.64 9.24
N GLY A 48 -1.29 -5.99 10.21
CA GLY A 48 -1.50 -6.58 11.54
C GLY A 48 -2.27 -7.90 11.48
N ILE A 49 -3.28 -8.00 10.62
CA ILE A 49 -4.02 -9.25 10.38
C ILE A 49 -3.10 -10.30 9.75
N ILE A 50 -2.37 -9.96 8.69
CA ILE A 50 -1.47 -10.89 8.00
C ILE A 50 -0.37 -11.41 8.92
N GLU A 51 0.25 -10.54 9.72
CA GLU A 51 1.28 -10.94 10.68
C GLU A 51 0.71 -11.88 11.76
N ASN A 52 -0.49 -11.59 12.27
CA ASN A 52 -1.15 -12.45 13.23
C ASN A 52 -1.50 -13.83 12.64
N VAL A 53 -1.98 -13.88 11.39
CA VAL A 53 -2.23 -15.14 10.67
C VAL A 53 -0.95 -15.93 10.50
N ALA A 54 0.14 -15.29 10.05
CA ALA A 54 1.43 -15.95 9.89
C ALA A 54 1.97 -16.53 11.21
N ALA A 55 1.89 -15.75 12.30
CA ALA A 55 2.28 -16.20 13.63
C ALA A 55 1.43 -17.39 14.11
N THR A 56 0.11 -17.32 13.93
CA THR A 56 -0.83 -18.39 14.32
C THR A 56 -0.56 -19.69 13.57
N LEU A 57 -0.25 -19.60 12.28
CA LEU A 57 0.05 -20.76 11.43
C LEU A 57 1.51 -21.21 11.52
N SER A 58 2.37 -20.49 12.26
CA SER A 58 3.83 -20.70 12.27
C SER A 58 4.45 -20.68 10.87
N MET A 59 3.92 -19.83 9.98
CA MET A 59 4.39 -19.64 8.61
C MET A 59 5.24 -18.39 8.50
N ASP A 60 6.12 -18.37 7.50
CA ASP A 60 6.82 -17.14 7.14
C ASP A 60 5.81 -16.10 6.62
N VAL A 61 5.84 -14.90 7.21
CA VAL A 61 4.90 -13.83 6.88
C VAL A 61 4.97 -13.43 5.41
N ASP A 62 6.14 -13.48 4.79
CA ASP A 62 6.32 -13.13 3.39
C ASP A 62 5.63 -14.12 2.45
N SER A 63 5.60 -15.39 2.84
CA SER A 63 4.83 -16.43 2.15
C SER A 63 3.33 -16.19 2.28
N VAL A 64 2.85 -15.86 3.49
CA VAL A 64 1.43 -15.52 3.70
C VAL A 64 1.02 -14.31 2.86
N ARG A 65 1.85 -13.26 2.83
CA ARG A 65 1.64 -12.11 1.93
C ARG A 65 1.54 -12.55 0.49
N SER A 66 2.54 -13.30 0.01
CA SER A 66 2.64 -13.70 -1.40
C SER A 66 1.46 -14.56 -1.87
N ILE A 67 0.98 -15.47 -1.02
CA ILE A 67 -0.20 -16.32 -1.31
C ILE A 67 -1.47 -15.48 -1.40
N ASN A 68 -1.60 -14.46 -0.55
CA ASN A 68 -2.80 -13.62 -0.49
C ASN A 68 -2.72 -12.37 -1.37
N LEU A 69 -1.61 -12.09 -2.05
CA LEU A 69 -1.59 -11.00 -3.04
C LEU A 69 -2.58 -11.33 -4.16
N HIS A 70 -3.35 -10.34 -4.59
CA HIS A 70 -4.19 -10.52 -5.75
C HIS A 70 -3.34 -10.83 -7.00
N THR A 71 -3.85 -11.70 -7.87
CA THR A 71 -3.59 -11.67 -9.31
C THR A 71 -4.52 -10.64 -9.98
N TYR A 72 -4.21 -10.22 -11.21
CA TYR A 72 -5.13 -9.36 -11.98
C TYR A 72 -6.55 -9.95 -12.05
N THR A 73 -6.68 -11.25 -12.32
CA THR A 73 -7.97 -11.94 -12.41
C THR A 73 -8.76 -11.88 -11.10
N SER A 74 -8.12 -12.19 -9.97
CA SER A 74 -8.78 -12.12 -8.66
C SER A 74 -9.10 -10.68 -8.24
N LEU A 75 -8.24 -9.72 -8.56
CA LEU A 75 -8.50 -8.31 -8.26
C LEU A 75 -9.74 -7.84 -9.01
N LYS A 76 -9.86 -8.20 -10.29
CA LYS A 76 -11.01 -7.89 -11.12
C LYS A 76 -12.31 -8.53 -10.59
N GLU A 77 -12.24 -9.78 -10.15
CA GLU A 77 -13.41 -10.50 -9.62
C GLU A 77 -13.99 -9.84 -8.37
N PHE A 78 -13.14 -9.40 -7.43
CA PHE A 78 -13.59 -8.78 -6.18
C PHE A 78 -13.75 -7.26 -6.27
N TYR A 79 -12.98 -6.60 -7.14
CA TYR A 79 -12.82 -5.14 -7.20
C TYR A 79 -12.60 -4.66 -8.65
N ASP A 80 -13.56 -4.93 -9.55
CA ASP A 80 -13.50 -4.56 -10.99
C ASP A 80 -13.10 -3.09 -11.21
N ASP A 81 -13.67 -2.18 -10.42
CA ASP A 81 -13.35 -0.73 -10.48
C ASP A 81 -11.90 -0.37 -10.09
N SER A 82 -11.13 -1.31 -9.52
CA SER A 82 -9.80 -1.10 -8.96
C SER A 82 -8.68 -1.82 -9.70
N CYS A 83 -9.00 -2.69 -10.68
CA CYS A 83 -7.98 -3.49 -11.37
C CYS A 83 -7.30 -2.77 -12.54
N GLY A 84 -7.92 -1.71 -13.07
CA GLY A 84 -7.46 -1.05 -14.29
C GLY A 84 -7.46 -2.02 -15.48
N GLU A 85 -6.63 -1.73 -16.47
CA GLU A 85 -6.41 -2.61 -17.62
C GLU A 85 -5.54 -3.84 -17.26
N PRO A 86 -5.58 -4.96 -18.03
CA PRO A 86 -4.88 -6.22 -17.76
C PRO A 86 -3.36 -6.17 -17.50
N LEU A 87 -2.71 -5.02 -17.72
CA LEU A 87 -1.28 -4.79 -17.51
C LEU A 87 -0.96 -3.69 -16.50
N GLU A 88 -1.97 -2.99 -15.96
CA GLU A 88 -1.78 -1.89 -15.02
C GLU A 88 -1.55 -2.39 -13.59
N TYR A 89 -2.10 -3.56 -13.25
CA TYR A 89 -1.86 -4.18 -11.96
C TYR A 89 -0.47 -4.85 -11.90
N THR A 90 0.51 -4.09 -11.42
CA THR A 90 1.93 -4.45 -11.43
C THR A 90 2.45 -5.01 -10.11
N MET A 91 1.61 -5.18 -9.09
CA MET A 91 2.04 -5.57 -7.74
C MET A 91 2.84 -6.89 -7.68
N PRO A 92 2.41 -8.00 -8.31
CA PRO A 92 3.20 -9.24 -8.29
C PRO A 92 4.57 -9.09 -8.98
N LEU A 93 4.64 -8.28 -10.04
CA LEU A 93 5.88 -7.97 -10.75
C LEU A 93 6.85 -7.18 -9.86
N ILE A 94 6.35 -6.12 -9.20
CA ILE A 94 7.15 -5.30 -8.28
C ILE A 94 7.65 -6.15 -7.11
N TRP A 95 6.79 -6.99 -6.54
CA TRP A 95 7.11 -7.90 -5.45
C TRP A 95 8.29 -8.82 -5.80
N ASN A 96 8.22 -9.47 -6.98
CA ASN A 96 9.27 -10.36 -7.46
C ASN A 96 10.56 -9.60 -7.79
N LYS A 97 10.47 -8.47 -8.49
CA LYS A 97 11.64 -7.63 -8.82
C LYS A 97 12.37 -7.14 -7.57
N LEU A 98 11.63 -6.75 -6.53
CA LEU A 98 12.20 -6.31 -5.26
C LEU A 98 12.91 -7.47 -4.54
N ALA A 99 12.36 -8.68 -4.58
CA ALA A 99 12.99 -9.87 -3.99
C ALA A 99 14.37 -10.10 -4.59
N VAL A 100 14.45 -10.09 -5.92
CA VAL A 100 15.67 -10.36 -6.68
C VAL A 100 16.67 -9.22 -6.50
N SER A 101 16.27 -7.97 -6.71
CA SER A 101 17.19 -6.83 -6.69
C SER A 101 17.84 -6.61 -5.32
N THR A 102 17.15 -6.99 -4.24
CA THR A 102 17.66 -6.84 -2.86
C THR A 102 18.30 -8.10 -2.30
N ASN A 103 18.38 -9.19 -3.08
CA ASN A 103 18.79 -10.52 -2.62
C ASN A 103 18.07 -10.91 -1.32
N TYR A 104 16.74 -10.74 -1.31
CA TYR A 104 15.93 -10.78 -0.09
C TYR A 104 16.10 -12.10 0.67
N GLU A 105 16.01 -13.24 -0.01
CA GLU A 105 16.16 -14.57 0.59
C GLU A 105 17.53 -14.77 1.27
N LEU A 106 18.60 -14.32 0.61
CA LEU A 106 19.95 -14.37 1.16
C LEU A 106 20.06 -13.51 2.43
N ARG A 107 19.41 -12.33 2.46
CA ARG A 107 19.37 -11.47 3.65
C ARG A 107 18.53 -12.08 4.78
N VAL A 108 17.42 -12.76 4.45
CA VAL A 108 16.63 -13.52 5.43
C VAL A 108 17.49 -14.58 6.10
N ASN A 109 18.25 -15.36 5.34
CA ASN A 109 19.15 -16.37 5.90
C ASN A 109 20.24 -15.76 6.79
N LYS A 110 20.84 -14.64 6.38
CA LYS A 110 21.80 -13.90 7.22
C LYS A 110 21.18 -13.38 8.52
N VAL A 111 19.92 -12.95 8.50
CA VAL A 111 19.21 -12.52 9.72
C VAL A 111 18.95 -13.71 10.64
N LYS A 112 18.55 -14.86 10.10
CA LYS A 112 18.36 -16.10 10.88
C LYS A 112 19.66 -16.55 11.54
N GLU A 113 20.77 -16.59 10.80
CA GLU A 113 22.10 -16.91 11.31
C GLU A 113 22.55 -15.93 12.39
N PHE A 114 22.39 -14.62 12.15
CA PHE A 114 22.73 -13.60 13.16
C PHE A 114 21.91 -13.83 14.45
N ASN A 115 20.63 -14.14 14.33
CA ASN A 115 19.75 -14.34 15.47
C ASN A 115 20.00 -15.65 16.22
N SER A 116 20.55 -16.69 15.59
CA SER A 116 20.86 -17.96 16.26
C SER A 116 22.09 -17.83 17.17
N ILE A 117 23.07 -17.00 16.79
CA ILE A 117 24.31 -16.81 17.56
C ILE A 117 24.25 -15.66 18.58
N ASN A 118 23.35 -14.68 18.40
CA ASN A 118 23.23 -13.52 19.28
C ASN A 118 22.04 -13.64 20.24
N ILE A 119 22.28 -13.73 21.54
CA ILE A 119 21.21 -13.84 22.56
C ILE A 119 20.52 -12.48 22.80
N TRP A 120 21.31 -11.42 23.03
CA TRP A 120 20.82 -10.11 23.49
C TRP A 120 20.51 -9.11 22.38
N LYS A 121 20.89 -9.42 21.14
CA LYS A 121 20.68 -8.54 19.98
C LYS A 121 20.06 -9.35 18.86
N LYS A 122 18.91 -8.91 18.38
CA LYS A 122 18.23 -9.54 17.25
C LYS A 122 18.13 -8.56 16.08
N ARG A 123 18.00 -9.11 14.88
CA ARG A 123 17.69 -8.39 13.64
C ARG A 123 16.36 -8.88 13.10
N GLY A 124 15.63 -7.98 12.45
CA GLY A 124 14.42 -8.28 11.69
C GLY A 124 14.59 -7.81 10.25
N ILE A 125 13.85 -8.44 9.35
CA ILE A 125 13.72 -8.02 7.96
C ILE A 125 12.27 -8.24 7.54
N SER A 126 11.70 -7.30 6.80
CA SER A 126 10.35 -7.37 6.28
C SER A 126 10.28 -6.60 4.96
N ARG A 127 9.45 -7.07 4.04
CA ARG A 127 8.96 -6.32 2.90
C ARG A 127 7.43 -6.31 2.94
N VAL A 128 6.84 -5.18 2.61
CA VAL A 128 5.41 -4.91 2.78
C VAL A 128 4.86 -4.33 1.48
N PRO A 129 3.77 -4.87 0.91
CA PRO A 129 3.16 -4.34 -0.29
C PRO A 129 2.32 -3.09 0.03
N VAL A 130 2.31 -2.16 -0.91
CA VAL A 130 1.49 -0.94 -0.84
C VAL A 130 0.73 -0.81 -2.16
N LEU A 131 -0.59 -0.90 -2.07
CA LEU A 131 -1.50 -0.58 -3.17
C LEU A 131 -2.29 0.66 -2.76
N TYR A 132 -2.21 1.73 -3.54
CA TYR A 132 -2.84 3.01 -3.23
C TYR A 132 -3.75 3.43 -4.40
N GLU A 133 -5.04 3.56 -4.13
CA GLU A 133 -6.04 3.97 -5.12
C GLU A 133 -5.94 5.48 -5.37
N LEU A 134 -5.65 5.89 -6.61
CA LEU A 134 -5.56 7.29 -7.00
C LEU A 134 -6.89 7.77 -7.59
N ASN A 135 -7.45 8.83 -7.01
CA ASN A 135 -8.59 9.53 -7.57
C ASN A 135 -8.10 10.83 -8.21
N LEU A 136 -8.25 10.96 -9.52
CA LEU A 136 -7.87 12.15 -10.26
C LEU A 136 -9.01 13.17 -10.21
N ARG A 137 -8.68 14.42 -9.88
CA ARG A 137 -9.60 15.55 -9.97
C ARG A 137 -9.11 16.48 -11.10
N PRO A 138 -9.87 16.64 -12.20
CA PRO A 138 -9.46 17.56 -13.26
C PRO A 138 -9.45 19.00 -12.73
N THR A 139 -8.38 19.73 -13.03
CA THR A 139 -8.21 21.15 -12.68
C THR A 139 -7.82 21.94 -13.92
N PRO A 140 -8.43 23.12 -14.16
CA PRO A 140 -8.07 23.94 -15.31
C PRO A 140 -6.65 24.51 -15.14
N GLY A 141 -5.97 24.69 -16.27
CA GLY A 141 -4.73 25.44 -16.39
C GLY A 141 -4.88 26.52 -17.46
N LYS A 142 -4.21 27.66 -17.27
CA LYS A 142 -4.18 28.77 -18.23
C LYS A 142 -2.75 28.97 -18.70
N VAL A 143 -2.58 29.08 -20.01
CA VAL A 143 -1.29 29.37 -20.65
C VAL A 143 -1.44 30.67 -21.43
N SER A 144 -0.51 31.61 -21.25
CA SER A 144 -0.47 32.90 -21.95
C SER A 144 0.88 33.09 -22.61
N ILE A 145 0.89 33.41 -23.90
CA ILE A 145 2.10 33.72 -24.68
C ILE A 145 2.14 35.24 -24.83
N LEU A 146 3.19 35.85 -24.29
CA LEU A 146 3.40 37.29 -24.31
C LEU A 146 4.07 37.74 -25.61
N SER A 147 4.02 39.04 -25.90
CA SER A 147 4.53 39.61 -27.16
C SER A 147 6.04 39.46 -27.35
N ASP A 148 6.78 39.31 -26.26
CA ASP A 148 8.24 39.04 -26.25
C ASP A 148 8.57 37.55 -26.40
N GLY A 149 7.57 36.68 -26.52
CA GLY A 149 7.72 35.23 -26.59
C GLY A 149 7.75 34.53 -25.23
N SER A 150 7.67 35.28 -24.11
CA SER A 150 7.61 34.70 -22.77
C SER A 150 6.29 33.95 -22.56
N VAL A 151 6.34 32.85 -21.80
CA VAL A 151 5.17 32.00 -21.51
C VAL A 151 4.84 32.05 -20.01
N VAL A 152 3.60 32.38 -19.69
CA VAL A 152 3.06 32.34 -18.33
C VAL A 152 2.10 31.16 -18.22
N VAL A 153 2.33 30.31 -17.20
CA VAL A 153 1.52 29.13 -16.91
C VAL A 153 0.93 29.25 -15.52
N GLU A 154 -0.40 29.18 -15.42
CA GLU A 154 -1.14 29.21 -14.16
C GLU A 154 -1.91 27.89 -14.01
N VAL A 155 -1.73 27.22 -12.88
CA VAL A 155 -2.42 25.96 -12.56
C VAL A 155 -2.99 26.05 -11.14
N GLY A 156 -4.04 25.27 -10.86
CA GLY A 156 -4.63 25.19 -9.51
C GLY A 156 -3.79 24.40 -8.48
N GLY A 157 -2.68 23.79 -8.92
CA GLY A 157 -1.73 23.12 -8.03
C GLY A 157 -0.96 24.14 -7.20
N ILE A 158 -0.71 23.80 -5.92
CA ILE A 158 0.06 24.61 -4.98
C ILE A 158 1.38 23.89 -4.72
N GLU A 159 2.49 24.60 -4.88
CA GLU A 159 3.81 24.15 -4.42
C GLU A 159 3.87 24.31 -2.89
N LEU A 160 4.21 23.24 -2.18
CA LEU A 160 4.17 23.14 -0.72
C LEU A 160 5.54 22.82 -0.12
#